data_AF-A0A946PLW5-F1
#
_entry.id   AF-A0A946PLW5-F1
#
_cell.length_a   1.000
_cell.length_b   1.000
_cell.length_c   1.000
_cell.angle_alpha   90.00
_cell.angle_beta   90.00
_cell.angle_gamma   90.00
#
_symmetry.space_group_name_H-M   'P 1'
#
loop_
_entity.id
_entity.type
_entity.pdbx_description
1 polymer ?
#
loop_
_entity_poly.entity_id
_entity_poly.type
_entity_poly.pdbx_seq_one_letter_code
_entity_poly.pdbx_strand_id
1 'polypeptide(L)'
;METHVELKTNSKMFCRCHVLDTELPNESLCPTCLGLPGSLPVPNKKAIEFITLLALSTNCSITNDGMFHRKNYFYPDLPKNYQISQFDLPVGTEGSLEIVVDGEFGTVEIERVHMEEDTGKSTHIGSGRIDSATSTHLDFNRAGIP
;
A
#
# COMPACT_ATOMS: atom_id res chain seq x y z
N MET A 1 -1.97 -15.72 -7.29
CA MET A 1 -2.61 -14.39 -7.46
C MET A 1 -2.02 -13.49 -6.40
N GLU A 2 -1.74 -12.23 -6.72
CA GLU A 2 -1.33 -11.21 -5.75
C GLU A 2 -2.39 -10.12 -5.76
N THR A 3 -2.82 -9.65 -4.59
CA THR A 3 -3.92 -8.70 -4.46
C THR A 3 -3.53 -7.59 -3.50
N HIS A 4 -3.68 -6.35 -3.97
CA HIS A 4 -3.45 -5.14 -3.20
C HIS A 4 -4.79 -4.53 -2.84
N VAL A 5 -4.95 -4.12 -1.58
CA VAL A 5 -6.21 -3.59 -1.05
C VAL A 5 -5.92 -2.27 -0.35
N GLU A 6 -6.51 -1.19 -0.86
CA GLU A 6 -6.45 0.12 -0.20
C GLU A 6 -7.34 0.12 1.05
N LEU A 7 -6.75 0.43 2.21
CA LEU A 7 -7.47 0.51 3.47
C LEU A 7 -8.14 1.87 3.64
N LYS A 8 -9.47 1.86 3.85
CA LYS A 8 -10.30 3.06 4.02
C LYS A 8 -10.07 3.78 5.36
N THR A 9 -8.89 4.36 5.52
CA THR A 9 -8.46 5.11 6.70
C THR A 9 -8.53 6.62 6.46
N ASN A 10 -8.59 7.42 7.54
CA ASN A 10 -8.66 8.89 7.43
C ASN A 10 -7.32 9.55 7.15
N SER A 11 -6.21 8.88 7.49
CA SER A 11 -4.86 9.38 7.31
C SER A 11 -3.96 8.32 6.69
N LYS A 12 -2.91 8.74 6.00
CA LYS A 12 -1.91 7.87 5.39
C LYS A 12 -1.25 6.89 6.38
N MET A 13 -0.54 5.90 5.85
CA MET A 13 0.05 4.79 6.63
C MET A 13 1.16 5.27 7.58
N PHE A 14 1.98 6.22 7.13
CA PHE A 14 3.19 6.64 7.86
C PHE A 14 3.24 8.13 8.19
N CYS A 15 2.17 8.90 7.94
CA CYS A 15 2.09 10.32 8.26
C CYS A 15 0.64 10.75 8.54
N ARG A 16 0.44 12.03 8.87
CA ARG A 16 -0.88 12.58 9.26
C ARG A 16 -1.68 13.19 8.10
N CYS A 17 -1.16 13.14 6.87
CA CYS A 17 -1.90 13.62 5.70
C CYS A 17 -3.20 12.83 5.54
N HIS A 18 -4.24 13.51 5.08
CA HIS A 18 -5.52 12.89 4.80
C HIS A 18 -5.46 11.98 3.57
N VAL A 19 -6.18 10.88 3.61
CA VAL A 19 -6.53 10.15 2.37
C VAL A 19 -7.65 10.94 1.71
N LEU A 20 -7.40 11.47 0.51
CA LEU A 20 -8.34 12.31 -0.22
C LEU A 20 -8.84 11.59 -1.47
N ASP A 21 -10.12 11.78 -1.76
CA ASP A 21 -10.71 11.51 -3.07
C ASP A 21 -10.79 12.85 -3.82
N THR A 22 -9.75 13.14 -4.62
CA THR A 22 -9.60 14.43 -5.34
C THR A 22 -8.93 14.22 -6.69
N GLU A 23 -9.33 15.03 -7.67
CA GLU A 23 -8.69 15.12 -9.00
C GLU A 23 -7.60 16.21 -9.05
N LEU A 24 -7.49 17.04 -8.01
CA LEU A 24 -6.46 18.08 -7.92
C LEU A 24 -5.14 17.45 -7.47
N PRO A 25 -4.04 17.60 -8.24
CA PRO A 25 -2.78 16.94 -7.92
C PRO A 25 -2.09 17.59 -6.72
N ASN A 26 -1.40 16.78 -5.93
CA ASN A 26 -0.45 17.24 -4.89
C ASN A 26 -1.05 18.11 -3.77
N GLU A 27 -2.30 17.84 -3.34
CA GLU A 27 -2.97 18.57 -2.26
C GLU A 27 -2.68 18.00 -0.85
N SER A 28 -2.58 16.68 -0.69
CA SER A 28 -2.42 16.02 0.61
C SER A 28 -1.00 15.52 0.85
N LEU A 29 -0.08 16.46 1.06
CA LEU A 29 1.36 16.20 1.12
C LEU A 29 2.01 16.71 2.40
N CYS A 30 3.06 16.02 2.83
CA CYS A 30 3.94 16.44 3.91
C CYS A 30 5.37 15.93 3.66
N PRO A 31 6.37 16.39 4.43
CA PRO A 31 7.75 15.94 4.29
C PRO A 31 7.91 14.41 4.31
N THR A 32 7.15 13.68 5.13
CA THR A 32 7.26 12.21 5.25
C THR A 32 6.78 11.48 4.01
N CYS A 33 5.58 11.79 3.48
CA CYS A 33 5.08 11.09 2.30
C CYS A 33 5.83 11.50 1.02
N LEU A 34 6.46 12.69 1.01
CA LEU A 34 7.35 13.14 -0.05
C LEU A 34 8.81 12.69 0.12
N GLY A 35 9.14 11.94 1.17
CA GLY A 35 10.51 11.47 1.38
C GLY A 35 11.55 12.60 1.53
N LEU A 36 11.14 13.78 2.01
CA LEU A 36 12.06 14.91 2.15
C LEU A 36 13.14 14.61 3.21
N PRO A 37 14.34 15.19 3.06
CA PRO A 37 15.43 14.98 4.01
C PRO A 37 15.03 15.26 5.45
N GLY A 38 15.35 14.33 6.35
CA GLY A 38 15.06 14.45 7.79
C GLY A 38 13.66 14.01 8.22
N SER A 39 12.78 13.63 7.28
CA SER A 39 11.46 13.08 7.62
C SER A 39 11.55 11.64 8.15
N LEU A 40 10.62 11.28 9.05
CA LEU A 40 10.53 9.94 9.64
C LEU A 40 9.09 9.41 9.55
N PRO A 41 8.91 8.10 9.31
CA PRO A 41 7.60 7.46 9.26
C PRO A 41 7.05 7.18 10.67
N VAL A 42 5.74 7.35 10.86
CA VAL A 42 5.02 6.97 12.09
C VAL A 42 3.83 6.09 11.72
N PRO A 43 3.80 4.80 12.09
CA PRO A 43 2.74 3.88 11.69
C PRO A 43 1.33 4.31 12.15
N ASN A 44 0.35 4.08 11.28
CA ASN A 44 -1.05 4.37 11.53
C ASN A 44 -1.72 3.21 12.29
N LYS A 45 -2.15 3.49 13.53
CA LYS A 45 -2.85 2.51 14.39
C LYS A 45 -4.10 1.91 13.73
N LYS A 46 -4.88 2.71 12.99
CA LYS A 46 -6.13 2.24 12.39
C LYS A 46 -5.88 1.34 11.18
N ALA A 47 -4.83 1.62 10.41
CA ALA A 47 -4.40 0.73 9.32
C ALA A 47 -3.95 -0.63 9.87
N ILE A 48 -3.15 -0.64 10.94
CA ILE A 48 -2.74 -1.88 11.64
C ILE A 48 -3.96 -2.66 12.13
N GLU A 49 -4.93 -1.99 12.77
CA GLU A 49 -6.17 -2.63 13.21
C GLU A 49 -6.94 -3.28 12.05
N PHE A 50 -7.10 -2.56 10.93
CA PHE A 50 -7.84 -3.06 9.77
C PHE A 50 -7.17 -4.26 9.10
N ILE A 51 -5.86 -4.22 8.91
CA ILE A 51 -5.18 -5.36 8.29
C ILE A 51 -5.14 -6.58 9.22
N THR A 52 -5.05 -6.40 10.53
CA THR A 52 -5.16 -7.53 11.48
C THR A 52 -6.54 -8.16 11.40
N LEU A 53 -7.60 -7.35 11.29
CA LEU A 53 -8.95 -7.87 11.06
C LEU A 53 -9.08 -8.59 9.72
N LEU A 54 -8.46 -8.07 8.65
CA LEU A 54 -8.42 -8.74 7.35
C LEU A 54 -7.73 -10.11 7.46
N ALA A 55 -6.55 -10.18 8.07
CA ALA A 55 -5.82 -11.43 8.24
C ALA A 55 -6.61 -12.45 9.09
N LEU A 56 -7.28 -12.01 10.15
CA LEU A 56 -8.18 -12.87 10.93
C LEU A 56 -9.37 -13.36 10.10
N SER A 57 -9.95 -12.51 9.25
CA SER A 57 -11.08 -12.87 8.39
C SER A 57 -10.73 -13.92 7.33
N THR A 58 -9.44 -14.01 6.97
CA THR A 58 -8.90 -15.01 6.04
C THR A 58 -8.27 -16.20 6.77
N ASN A 59 -8.64 -16.44 8.03
CA ASN A 59 -8.13 -17.54 8.86
C ASN A 59 -6.59 -17.60 8.98
N CYS A 60 -5.88 -16.49 8.81
CA CYS A 60 -4.43 -16.48 8.96
C CYS A 60 -4.01 -16.63 10.42
N SER A 61 -2.85 -17.25 10.63
CA SER A 61 -2.12 -17.15 11.89
C SER A 61 -1.50 -15.77 12.02
N ILE A 62 -1.80 -15.05 13.10
CA ILE A 62 -1.33 -13.68 13.33
C ILE A 62 0.07 -13.67 13.95
N THR A 63 0.96 -12.84 13.43
CA THR A 63 2.27 -12.60 14.05
C THR A 63 2.13 -11.82 15.36
N ASN A 64 2.92 -12.16 16.37
CA ASN A 64 3.05 -11.36 17.59
C ASN A 64 4.23 -10.37 17.52
N ASP A 65 5.09 -10.51 16.52
CA ASP A 65 6.24 -9.65 16.26
C ASP A 65 6.01 -8.82 14.99
N GLY A 66 6.20 -7.50 15.08
CA GLY A 66 5.97 -6.58 13.95
C GLY A 66 7.27 -5.92 13.49
N MET A 67 7.61 -6.07 12.20
CA MET A 67 8.74 -5.36 11.59
C MET A 67 8.40 -4.86 10.18
N PHE A 68 8.65 -3.57 9.96
CA PHE A 68 8.63 -2.97 8.63
C PHE A 68 10.01 -3.03 7.98
N HIS A 69 10.02 -3.23 6.67
CA HIS A 69 11.20 -3.39 5.82
C HIS A 69 11.19 -2.32 4.72
N ARG A 70 12.36 -2.04 4.16
CA ARG A 70 12.50 -1.16 2.99
C ARG A 70 12.67 -2.01 1.74
N LYS A 71 11.70 -1.96 0.83
CA LYS A 71 11.78 -2.52 -0.51
C LYS A 71 12.36 -1.45 -1.42
N ASN A 72 13.68 -1.51 -1.68
CA ASN A 72 14.41 -0.45 -2.37
C ASN A 72 14.29 -0.60 -3.90
N TYR A 73 13.78 0.43 -4.57
CA TYR A 73 13.75 0.54 -6.04
C TYR A 73 13.54 2.00 -6.44
N PHE A 74 14.00 2.36 -7.63
CA PHE A 74 13.89 3.72 -8.15
C PHE A 74 12.75 3.80 -9.15
N TYR A 75 11.75 4.64 -8.87
CA TYR A 75 10.71 4.99 -9.81
C TYR A 75 10.16 6.39 -9.50
N PRO A 76 9.77 7.20 -10.51
CA PRO A 76 9.38 8.60 -10.29
C PRO A 76 8.23 8.82 -9.30
N ASP A 77 7.27 7.90 -9.21
CA ASP A 77 6.15 7.99 -8.26
C ASP A 77 6.45 7.49 -6.84
N LEU A 78 7.67 6.99 -6.59
CA LEU A 78 8.12 6.55 -5.27
C LEU A 78 9.16 7.55 -4.72
N PRO A 79 8.72 8.57 -3.96
CA PRO A 79 9.58 9.71 -3.62
C PRO A 79 10.74 9.34 -2.67
N LYS A 80 10.63 8.24 -1.93
CA LYS A 80 11.65 7.77 -0.99
C LYS A 80 12.74 6.89 -1.63
N ASN A 81 12.55 6.44 -2.88
CA ASN A 81 13.34 5.38 -3.53
C ASN A 81 13.37 4.03 -2.76
N TYR A 82 12.45 3.88 -1.80
CA TYR A 82 12.08 2.62 -1.18
C TYR A 82 10.63 2.71 -0.70
N GLN A 83 9.93 1.59 -0.81
CA GLN A 83 8.59 1.42 -0.25
C GLN A 83 8.74 0.79 1.13
N ILE A 84 8.08 1.34 2.13
CA ILE A 84 7.96 0.68 3.43
C ILE A 84 6.92 -0.42 3.29
N SER A 85 7.33 -1.67 3.46
CA SER A 85 6.49 -2.88 3.36
C SER A 85 6.86 -3.84 4.50
N GLN A 86 6.47 -5.11 4.45
CA GLN A 86 6.94 -6.15 5.35
C GLN A 86 7.43 -7.35 4.54
N PHE A 87 8.58 -7.90 4.92
CA PHE A 87 9.17 -9.07 4.27
C PHE A 87 9.05 -10.31 5.15
N ASP A 88 9.95 -10.50 6.12
CA ASP A 88 10.01 -11.72 6.93
C ASP A 88 8.87 -11.84 7.96
N LEU A 89 8.33 -10.72 8.43
CA LEU A 89 7.30 -10.65 9.48
C LEU A 89 6.02 -9.97 8.95
N PRO A 90 5.23 -10.65 8.08
CA PRO A 90 3.90 -10.18 7.66
C PRO A 90 2.91 -10.19 8.83
N VAL A 91 1.78 -9.49 8.69
CA VAL A 91 0.72 -9.46 9.71
C VAL A 91 0.12 -10.84 9.96
N GLY A 92 -0.08 -11.63 8.91
CA GLY A 92 -0.53 -13.00 9.04
C GLY A 92 -0.06 -13.90 7.91
N THR A 93 -0.02 -15.20 8.17
CA THR A 93 0.41 -16.25 7.24
C THR A 93 -0.53 -17.45 7.27
N GLU A 94 -0.43 -18.30 6.25
CA GLU A 94 -1.08 -19.63 6.21
C GLU A 94 -2.61 -19.56 6.43
N GLY A 95 -3.26 -18.61 5.76
CA GLY A 95 -4.72 -18.47 5.79
C GLY A 95 -5.42 -19.28 4.70
N SER A 96 -6.74 -19.15 4.67
CA SER A 96 -7.59 -19.75 3.66
C SER A 96 -8.90 -18.99 3.47
N LEU A 97 -9.43 -19.04 2.25
CA LEU A 97 -10.73 -18.51 1.87
C LEU A 97 -11.58 -19.63 1.26
N GLU A 98 -12.78 -19.82 1.80
CA GLU A 98 -13.79 -20.67 1.18
C GLU A 98 -14.43 -19.92 0.00
N ILE A 99 -14.55 -20.61 -1.13
CA ILE A 99 -15.15 -20.08 -2.35
C ILE A 99 -16.20 -21.05 -2.87
N VAL A 100 -17.12 -20.53 -3.68
CA VAL A 100 -18.12 -21.34 -4.39
C VAL A 100 -17.91 -21.16 -5.88
N VAL A 101 -17.69 -22.27 -6.60
CA VAL A 101 -17.53 -22.28 -8.06
C VAL A 101 -18.53 -23.29 -8.61
N ASP A 102 -19.43 -22.83 -9.48
CA ASP A 102 -20.47 -23.66 -10.11
C ASP A 102 -21.33 -24.46 -9.11
N GLY A 103 -21.51 -23.92 -7.89
CA GLY A 103 -22.29 -24.55 -6.81
C GLY A 103 -21.50 -25.51 -5.92
N GLU A 104 -20.23 -25.75 -6.21
CA GLU A 104 -19.32 -26.58 -5.41
C GLU A 104 -18.46 -25.72 -4.48
N PHE A 105 -18.22 -26.21 -3.27
CA PHE A 105 -17.32 -25.57 -2.32
C PHE A 105 -15.86 -25.88 -2.68
N GLY A 106 -15.02 -24.84 -2.66
CA GLY A 106 -13.58 -24.93 -2.80
C GLY A 106 -12.88 -24.08 -1.76
N THR A 107 -11.56 -24.24 -1.67
CA THR A 107 -10.73 -23.46 -0.75
C THR A 107 -9.53 -22.91 -1.52
N VAL A 108 -9.23 -21.63 -1.29
CA VAL A 108 -8.03 -20.95 -1.79
C VAL A 108 -7.13 -20.64 -0.61
N GLU A 109 -5.89 -21.11 -0.66
CA GLU A 109 -4.89 -20.82 0.37
C GLU A 109 -4.41 -19.36 0.25
N ILE A 110 -4.19 -18.72 1.40
CA ILE A 110 -3.64 -17.38 1.52
C ILE A 110 -2.25 -17.51 2.13
N GLU A 111 -1.22 -17.33 1.31
CA GLU A 111 0.17 -17.45 1.76
C GLU A 111 0.48 -16.43 2.87
N ARG A 112 0.12 -15.16 2.67
CA ARG A 112 0.41 -14.06 3.60
C ARG A 112 -0.50 -12.87 3.42
N VAL A 113 -0.66 -12.10 4.50
CA VAL A 113 -1.26 -10.76 4.53
C VAL A 113 -0.25 -9.82 5.19
N HIS A 114 0.15 -8.76 4.49
CA HIS A 114 1.19 -7.84 4.97
C HIS A 114 0.86 -6.39 4.62
N MET A 115 1.41 -5.46 5.40
CA MET A 115 1.23 -4.03 5.21
C MET A 115 2.29 -3.44 4.30
N GLU A 116 1.88 -2.49 3.46
CA GLU A 116 2.78 -1.59 2.76
C GLU A 116 2.17 -0.20 2.62
N GLU A 117 2.95 0.73 2.09
CA GLU A 117 2.42 2.01 1.60
C GLU A 117 2.33 2.01 0.08
N ASP A 118 1.30 2.66 -0.46
CA ASP A 118 1.18 2.84 -1.90
C ASP A 118 2.13 3.94 -2.43
N THR A 119 2.42 3.87 -3.74
CA THR A 119 3.15 4.89 -4.50
C THR A 119 2.23 6.01 -4.98
N GLY A 120 2.82 7.06 -5.55
CA GLY A 120 2.08 8.10 -6.26
C GLY A 120 1.53 7.63 -7.61
N LYS A 121 0.92 8.56 -8.35
CA LYS A 121 0.39 8.34 -9.69
C LYS A 121 1.31 9.01 -10.72
N SER A 122 1.72 8.24 -11.73
CA SER A 122 2.40 8.72 -12.92
C SER A 122 1.42 8.85 -14.09
N THR A 123 1.32 10.02 -14.71
CA THR A 123 0.51 10.25 -15.92
C THR A 123 1.42 10.65 -17.07
N HIS A 124 1.52 9.80 -18.09
CA HIS A 124 2.34 10.06 -19.27
C HIS A 124 1.57 10.92 -20.30
N ILE A 125 2.16 12.05 -20.70
CA ILE A 125 1.55 12.98 -21.65
C ILE A 125 2.09 12.68 -23.05
N GLY A 126 1.19 12.47 -24.02
CA GLY A 126 1.52 12.04 -25.38
C GLY A 126 0.30 11.36 -26.03
N SER A 127 0.51 10.32 -26.84
CA SER A 127 -0.59 9.54 -27.43
C SER A 127 -1.15 8.44 -26.52
N GLY A 128 -0.98 8.59 -25.20
CA GLY A 128 -1.56 7.69 -24.18
C GLY A 128 -0.72 6.46 -23.81
N ARG A 129 0.50 6.31 -24.35
CA ARG A 129 1.45 5.27 -23.96
C ARG A 129 2.82 5.83 -23.63
N ILE A 130 3.58 5.10 -22.80
CA ILE A 130 4.88 5.53 -22.27
C ILE A 130 5.94 5.76 -23.36
N ASP A 131 5.89 4.99 -24.45
CA ASP A 131 6.81 5.10 -25.60
C ASP A 131 6.62 6.39 -26.40
N SER A 132 5.42 6.95 -26.38
CA SER A 132 5.06 8.22 -27.03
C SER A 132 5.14 9.44 -26.10
N ALA A 133 5.54 9.24 -24.84
CA ALA A 133 5.45 10.27 -23.82
C ALA A 133 6.50 11.37 -24.04
N THR A 134 6.08 12.63 -24.04
CA THR A 134 6.99 13.78 -24.06
C THR A 134 7.28 14.31 -22.66
N SER A 135 6.39 14.04 -21.71
CA SER A 135 6.56 14.32 -20.30
C SER A 135 5.79 13.31 -19.44
N THR A 136 6.13 13.26 -18.16
CA THR A 136 5.35 12.51 -17.15
C THR A 136 5.00 13.47 -16.02
N HIS A 137 3.71 13.55 -15.70
CA HIS A 137 3.20 14.32 -14.57
C HIS A 137 3.05 13.41 -13.37
N LEU A 138 3.52 13.87 -12.21
CA LEU A 138 3.53 13.13 -10.96
C LEU A 138 2.54 13.75 -9.98
N ASP A 139 1.68 12.90 -9.42
CA ASP A 139 0.78 13.24 -8.32
C ASP A 139 1.05 12.33 -7.12
N PHE A 140 1.47 12.92 -6.01
CA PHE A 140 1.82 12.22 -4.78
C PHE A 140 0.68 12.19 -3.75
N ASN A 141 -0.54 12.59 -4.11
CA ASN A 141 -1.72 12.43 -3.24
C ASN A 141 -1.86 10.98 -2.74
N ARG A 142 -1.63 10.00 -3.62
CA ARG A 142 -1.72 8.56 -3.29
C ARG A 142 -0.52 8.02 -2.51
N ALA A 143 0.65 8.64 -2.63
CA ALA A 143 1.87 8.17 -1.99
C ALA A 143 1.71 8.13 -0.47
N GLY A 144 1.89 6.94 0.12
CA GLY A 144 1.75 6.72 1.55
C GLY A 144 0.38 6.21 2.00
N ILE A 145 -0.60 6.01 1.11
CA ILE A 145 -1.89 5.42 1.49
C ILE A 145 -1.67 3.95 1.95
N PRO A 146 -2.36 3.48 3.00
CA PRO A 146 -2.24 2.10 3.48
C PRO A 146 -3.03 1.08 2.66
#